data_AF-A0A951RE84-F1
#
_entry.id   AF-A0A951RE84-F1
#
_cell.length_a   1.000
_cell.length_b   1.000
_cell.length_c   1.000
_cell.angle_alpha   90.00
_cell.angle_beta   90.00
_cell.angle_gamma   90.00
#
_symmetry.space_group_name_H-M   'P 1'
#
loop_
_entity.id
_entity.type
_entity.pdbx_description
1 polymer ?
#
loop_
_entity_poly.entity_id
_entity_poly.type
_entity_poly.pdbx_seq_one_letter_code
_entity_poly.pdbx_strand_id
1 'polypeptide(L)'
;MTANEVIAAFEQQHAQLFEKGLFITGIYQDADDNQSKDGLSIGIAHSLEPDDEIKPECCHMSVMHPFIFDNRKIPESFIGVRVMNIVQADTIPPEIEEIVYDPAGFEDWHTPGQYERYVRENMIEIRSALKQPDLTYEEALDAICFGDFAKYKQEHEERRLKRLLS
;
A
#
# COMPACT_ATOMS: atom_id res chain seq x y z
N MET A 1 23.38 6.87 -6.08
CA MET A 1 23.36 6.28 -4.71
C MET A 1 23.83 4.85 -4.88
N THR A 2 24.69 4.36 -4.01
CA THR A 2 25.17 2.97 -4.09
C THR A 2 24.16 2.01 -3.48
N ALA A 3 24.19 0.74 -3.91
CA ALA A 3 23.41 -0.32 -3.27
C ALA A 3 23.64 -0.39 -1.76
N ASN A 4 24.89 -0.23 -1.31
CA ASN A 4 25.23 -0.19 0.11
C ASN A 4 24.57 0.95 0.89
N GLU A 5 24.49 2.16 0.33
CA GLU A 5 23.85 3.30 1.01
C GLU A 5 22.35 3.05 1.22
N VAL A 6 21.70 2.45 0.22
CA VAL A 6 20.28 2.07 0.25
C VAL A 6 20.04 0.95 1.25
N ILE A 7 20.86 -0.10 1.22
CA ILE A 7 20.78 -1.25 2.14
C ILE A 7 21.03 -0.79 3.59
N ALA A 8 22.06 0.01 3.83
CA ALA A 8 22.36 0.50 5.18
C ALA A 8 21.25 1.42 5.74
N ALA A 9 20.70 2.32 4.92
CA ALA A 9 19.58 3.17 5.32
C ALA A 9 18.32 2.34 5.59
N PHE A 10 18.09 1.31 4.78
CA PHE A 10 17.00 0.36 4.98
C PHE A 10 17.17 -0.45 6.26
N GLU A 11 18.31 -1.10 6.50
CA GLU A 11 18.56 -1.91 7.69
C GLU A 11 18.39 -1.10 8.98
N GLN A 12 18.87 0.15 8.99
CA GLN A 12 18.72 1.06 10.13
C GLN A 12 17.25 1.36 10.45
N GLN A 13 16.40 1.49 9.42
CA GLN A 13 14.98 1.79 9.56
C GLN A 13 14.12 0.53 9.68
N HIS A 14 14.58 -0.61 9.15
CA HIS A 14 13.91 -1.90 9.15
C HIS A 14 13.59 -2.36 10.57
N ALA A 15 14.52 -2.18 11.52
CA ALA A 15 14.26 -2.47 12.93
C ALA A 15 13.08 -1.63 13.48
N GLN A 16 13.02 -0.34 13.15
CA GLN A 16 11.96 0.57 13.62
C GLN A 16 10.61 0.31 12.93
N LEU A 17 10.64 -0.17 11.68
CA LEU A 17 9.45 -0.51 10.89
C LEU A 17 8.90 -1.88 11.30
N PHE A 18 9.77 -2.86 11.59
CA PHE A 18 9.39 -4.16 12.12
C PHE A 18 8.69 -4.05 13.48
N GLU A 19 9.17 -3.20 14.39
CA GLU A 19 8.49 -2.91 15.67
C GLU A 19 7.08 -2.31 15.49
N LYS A 20 6.79 -1.74 14.31
CA LYS A 20 5.47 -1.20 13.95
C LYS A 20 4.58 -2.23 13.23
N GLY A 21 5.03 -3.48 13.07
CA GLY A 21 4.29 -4.54 12.38
C GLY A 21 4.40 -4.50 10.86
N LEU A 22 5.36 -3.74 10.32
CA LEU A 22 5.63 -3.67 8.89
C LEU A 22 6.68 -4.69 8.51
N PHE A 23 6.37 -5.51 7.50
CA PHE A 23 7.32 -6.43 6.90
C PHE A 23 7.80 -5.82 5.61
N ILE A 24 9.05 -5.38 5.58
CA ILE A 24 9.61 -4.88 4.34
C ILE A 24 10.14 -6.05 3.56
N THR A 25 9.66 -6.18 2.34
CA THR A 25 9.91 -7.36 1.53
C THR A 25 11.14 -7.18 0.66
N GLY A 26 11.56 -5.94 0.35
CA GLY A 26 12.82 -5.62 -0.33
C GLY A 26 12.77 -4.34 -1.16
N ILE A 27 13.82 -4.09 -1.96
CA ILE A 27 14.02 -2.93 -2.84
C ILE A 27 14.34 -3.45 -4.27
N TYR A 28 13.80 -2.83 -5.32
CA TYR A 28 13.80 -3.34 -6.72
C TYR A 28 14.12 -2.27 -7.72
N GLN A 29 14.55 -2.64 -8.94
CA GLN A 29 14.72 -1.75 -10.09
C GLN A 29 14.05 -2.34 -11.35
N ASP A 30 13.17 -1.58 -12.01
CA ASP A 30 12.57 -1.92 -13.29
C ASP A 30 13.65 -1.93 -14.37
N ALA A 31 13.78 -3.06 -15.07
CA ALA A 31 14.57 -3.13 -16.29
C ALA A 31 13.78 -2.45 -17.42
N ASP A 32 14.38 -1.42 -18.01
CA ASP A 32 13.87 -0.79 -19.23
C ASP A 32 13.88 -1.82 -20.36
N ASP A 33 12.74 -2.49 -20.59
CA ASP A 33 12.36 -3.00 -21.91
C ASP A 33 10.87 -3.39 -21.94
N ASN A 34 10.04 -2.44 -22.37
CA ASN A 34 8.86 -2.66 -23.22
C ASN A 34 8.11 -4.01 -23.08
N GLN A 35 7.23 -4.17 -22.07
CA GLN A 35 5.83 -4.68 -22.19
C GLN A 35 5.19 -5.05 -20.83
N SER A 36 3.93 -4.57 -20.63
CA SER A 36 2.87 -4.91 -19.63
C SER A 36 3.28 -5.30 -18.20
N LYS A 37 3.05 -4.45 -17.19
CA LYS A 37 1.81 -4.30 -16.38
C LYS A 37 1.27 -5.61 -15.77
N ASP A 38 1.18 -5.56 -14.43
CA ASP A 38 0.55 -6.47 -13.47
C ASP A 38 1.43 -7.60 -12.89
N GLY A 39 2.11 -7.25 -11.80
CA GLY A 39 2.53 -8.13 -10.70
C GLY A 39 3.89 -8.83 -10.82
N LEU A 40 4.88 -8.44 -10.01
CA LEU A 40 5.97 -9.36 -9.61
C LEU A 40 6.70 -8.94 -8.33
N SER A 41 7.10 -9.98 -7.60
CA SER A 41 7.67 -10.12 -6.26
C SER A 41 9.10 -9.60 -6.06
N ILE A 42 9.56 -9.74 -4.82
CA ILE A 42 10.92 -9.47 -4.37
C ILE A 42 11.96 -10.14 -5.27
N GLY A 43 12.69 -9.34 -6.05
CA GLY A 43 13.84 -9.80 -6.81
C GLY A 43 14.66 -8.60 -7.24
N ILE A 44 15.70 -8.28 -6.47
CA ILE A 44 16.80 -7.49 -6.99
C ILE A 44 17.32 -8.25 -8.23
N ALA A 45 17.28 -7.62 -9.41
CA ALA A 45 17.83 -8.17 -10.64
C ALA A 45 19.23 -8.74 -10.34
N HIS A 46 19.39 -10.06 -10.48
CA HIS A 46 20.63 -10.83 -10.24
C HIS A 46 21.65 -10.19 -9.27
N SER A 47 21.57 -10.48 -7.96
CA SER A 47 22.63 -10.23 -6.98
C SER A 47 23.28 -8.83 -7.08
N LEU A 48 22.72 -7.81 -6.40
CA LEU A 48 23.41 -6.51 -6.28
C LEU A 48 24.77 -6.73 -5.63
N GLU A 49 25.82 -6.34 -6.34
CA GLU A 49 27.13 -6.17 -5.74
C GLU A 49 27.14 -4.85 -4.95
N PRO A 50 27.91 -4.75 -3.86
CA PRO A 50 27.95 -3.58 -2.97
C PRO A 50 28.15 -2.21 -3.67
N ASP A 51 28.77 -2.23 -4.86
CA ASP A 51 29.18 -1.06 -5.64
C ASP A 51 28.23 -0.74 -6.80
N ASP A 52 27.12 -1.49 -6.97
CA ASP A 52 26.17 -1.23 -8.04
C ASP A 52 25.51 0.14 -7.90
N GLU A 53 25.38 0.83 -9.04
CA GLU A 53 24.72 2.13 -9.12
C GLU A 53 23.21 1.97 -9.19
N ILE A 54 22.50 2.44 -8.18
CA ILE A 54 21.03 2.43 -8.14
C ILE A 54 20.48 3.73 -8.70
N LYS A 55 19.54 3.61 -9.65
CA LYS A 55 18.69 4.70 -10.15
C LYS A 55 17.34 4.68 -9.42
N PRO A 56 17.11 5.55 -8.42
CA PRO A 56 15.92 5.47 -7.57
C PRO A 56 14.58 5.56 -8.32
N GLU A 57 14.56 6.25 -9.45
CA GLU A 57 13.40 6.40 -10.33
C GLU A 57 12.99 5.11 -11.02
N CYS A 58 13.95 4.20 -11.24
CA CYS A 58 13.67 2.87 -11.73
C CYS A 58 13.30 1.95 -10.56
N CYS A 59 13.37 2.41 -9.31
CA CYS A 59 13.26 1.54 -8.15
C CYS A 59 11.95 1.63 -7.39
N HIS A 60 11.58 0.53 -6.75
CA HIS A 60 10.51 0.52 -5.76
C HIS A 60 10.85 -0.34 -4.53
N MET A 61 10.24 -0.05 -3.40
CA MET A 61 10.34 -0.78 -2.15
C MET A 61 8.96 -1.26 -1.76
N SER A 62 8.81 -2.56 -1.52
CA SER A 62 7.51 -3.14 -1.17
C SER A 62 7.38 -3.28 0.34
N VAL A 63 6.33 -2.67 0.90
CA VAL A 63 5.98 -2.76 2.31
C VAL A 63 4.69 -3.55 2.42
N MET A 64 4.75 -4.68 3.13
CA MET A 64 3.61 -5.57 3.31
C MET A 64 3.08 -5.50 4.74
N HIS A 65 1.76 -5.41 4.89
CA HIS A 65 1.09 -5.24 6.18
C HIS A 65 -0.29 -5.93 6.21
N PRO A 66 -0.83 -6.25 7.40
CA PRO A 66 -2.21 -6.74 7.52
C PRO A 66 -3.23 -5.66 7.17
N PHE A 67 -4.46 -6.02 6.80
CA PHE A 67 -5.50 -5.07 6.40
C PHE A 67 -5.74 -3.94 7.41
N ILE A 68 -5.86 -4.28 8.71
CA ILE A 68 -5.91 -3.27 9.77
C ILE A 68 -4.48 -2.78 10.06
N PHE A 69 -4.09 -1.72 9.36
CA PHE A 69 -2.82 -1.04 9.53
C PHE A 69 -3.00 0.48 9.37
N ASP A 70 -2.15 1.28 10.01
CA ASP A 70 -2.18 2.73 9.88
C ASP A 70 -1.32 3.17 8.68
N ASN A 71 -1.92 3.20 7.50
CA ASN A 71 -1.28 3.53 6.22
C ASN A 71 -0.66 4.93 6.20
N ARG A 72 -1.08 5.85 7.08
CA ARG A 72 -0.47 7.18 7.23
C ARG A 72 0.99 7.10 7.70
N LYS A 73 1.42 5.95 8.22
CA LYS A 73 2.81 5.67 8.61
C LYS A 73 3.69 5.17 7.46
N ILE A 74 3.11 4.86 6.30
CA ILE A 74 3.84 4.40 5.12
C ILE A 74 4.14 5.62 4.26
N PRO A 75 5.41 6.00 4.08
CA PRO A 75 5.74 7.12 3.22
C PRO A 75 5.53 6.74 1.75
N GLU A 76 5.20 7.70 0.89
CA GLU A 76 5.07 7.46 -0.57
C GLU A 76 6.43 7.12 -1.23
N SER A 77 7.53 7.62 -0.66
CA SER A 77 8.89 7.34 -1.09
C SER A 77 9.86 7.28 0.10
N PHE A 78 10.95 6.53 -0.06
CA PHE A 78 12.04 6.42 0.90
C PHE A 78 13.34 6.62 0.14
N ILE A 79 14.18 7.59 0.54
CA ILE A 79 15.46 7.93 -0.12
C ILE A 79 15.38 8.09 -1.66
N GLY A 80 14.25 8.60 -2.16
CA GLY A 80 13.98 8.78 -3.59
C GLY A 80 13.45 7.53 -4.31
N VAL A 81 13.41 6.38 -3.63
CA VAL A 81 12.81 5.13 -4.12
C VAL A 81 11.32 5.13 -3.79
N ARG A 82 10.47 4.76 -4.76
CA ARG A 82 9.02 4.67 -4.55
C ARG A 82 8.68 3.58 -3.53
N VAL A 83 7.69 3.80 -2.66
CA VAL A 83 7.17 2.73 -1.78
C VAL A 83 5.88 2.17 -2.36
N MET A 84 5.83 0.85 -2.53
CA MET A 84 4.65 0.08 -2.88
C MET A 84 4.01 -0.44 -1.61
N ASN A 85 2.78 0.03 -1.38
CA ASN A 85 2.00 -0.37 -0.24
C ASN A 85 1.17 -1.62 -0.56
N ILE A 86 1.41 -2.73 0.14
CA ILE A 86 0.83 -4.04 -0.16
C ILE A 86 0.08 -4.57 1.07
N VAL A 87 -1.21 -4.81 0.90
CA VAL A 87 -2.03 -5.49 1.90
C VAL A 87 -1.87 -7.00 1.78
N GLN A 88 -1.69 -7.70 2.90
CA GLN A 88 -1.69 -9.17 2.96
C GLN A 88 -3.08 -9.72 2.62
N ALA A 89 -3.19 -10.47 1.53
CA ALA A 89 -4.48 -10.93 1.00
C ALA A 89 -5.28 -11.77 2.02
N ASP A 90 -4.62 -12.63 2.80
CA ASP A 90 -5.24 -13.47 3.82
C ASP A 90 -5.76 -12.70 5.06
N THR A 91 -5.48 -11.40 5.12
CA THR A 91 -5.94 -10.51 6.20
C THR A 91 -7.09 -9.60 5.77
N ILE A 92 -7.50 -9.63 4.50
CA ILE A 92 -8.59 -8.80 3.99
C ILE A 92 -9.94 -9.38 4.47
N PRO A 93 -10.80 -8.57 5.12
CA PRO A 93 -12.11 -9.03 5.57
C PRO A 93 -13.05 -9.37 4.39
N PRO A 94 -13.89 -10.41 4.50
CA PRO A 94 -14.82 -10.80 3.43
C PRO A 94 -15.77 -9.69 2.95
N GLU A 95 -16.18 -8.79 3.85
CA GLU A 95 -17.05 -7.64 3.55
C GLU A 95 -16.37 -6.55 2.71
N ILE A 96 -15.04 -6.56 2.65
CA ILE A 96 -14.22 -5.72 1.76
C ILE A 96 -14.02 -6.41 0.40
N GLU A 97 -13.92 -7.74 0.38
CA GLU A 97 -13.80 -8.55 -0.85
C GLU A 97 -15.12 -8.73 -1.61
N GLU A 98 -16.23 -8.19 -1.11
CA GLU A 98 -17.52 -8.25 -1.82
C GLU A 98 -17.43 -7.53 -3.18
N ILE A 99 -17.81 -8.21 -4.26
CA ILE A 99 -17.87 -7.58 -5.60
C ILE A 99 -19.10 -6.67 -5.66
N VAL A 100 -18.87 -5.40 -5.95
CA VAL A 100 -19.94 -4.44 -6.25
C VAL A 100 -19.95 -4.18 -7.74
N TYR A 101 -21.12 -4.16 -8.36
CA TYR A 101 -21.24 -3.77 -9.76
C TYR A 101 -21.63 -2.30 -9.85
N ASP A 102 -20.89 -1.53 -10.64
CA ASP A 102 -21.26 -0.16 -10.93
C ASP A 102 -22.50 -0.10 -11.87
N PRO A 103 -23.14 1.08 -12.05
CA PRO A 103 -24.32 1.20 -12.90
C PRO A 103 -24.11 0.81 -14.38
N ALA A 104 -22.86 0.72 -14.85
CA ALA A 104 -22.52 0.25 -16.19
C ALA A 104 -22.19 -1.25 -16.23
N GLY A 105 -22.29 -1.95 -15.10
CA GLY A 105 -22.07 -3.38 -15.00
C GLY A 105 -20.60 -3.78 -14.86
N PHE A 106 -19.70 -2.85 -14.55
CA PHE A 106 -18.31 -3.19 -14.26
C PHE A 106 -18.17 -3.65 -12.82
N GLU A 107 -17.37 -4.71 -12.63
CA GLU A 107 -16.95 -5.15 -11.31
C GLU A 107 -16.08 -4.10 -10.63
N ASP A 108 -16.37 -3.87 -9.36
CA ASP A 108 -15.71 -2.89 -8.53
C ASP A 108 -15.44 -3.50 -7.16
N TRP A 109 -14.19 -3.35 -6.75
CA TRP A 109 -13.65 -3.96 -5.54
C TRP A 109 -13.17 -2.85 -4.61
N HIS A 110 -13.27 -3.07 -3.30
CA HIS A 110 -12.78 -2.14 -2.28
C HIS A 110 -13.40 -0.74 -2.42
N THR A 111 -14.68 -0.65 -2.75
CA THR A 111 -15.38 0.63 -2.92
C THR A 111 -15.33 1.48 -1.63
N PRO A 112 -15.44 2.82 -1.73
CA PRO A 112 -15.49 3.66 -0.55
C PRO A 112 -16.57 3.27 0.46
N GLY A 113 -17.74 2.84 -0.05
CA GLY A 113 -18.84 2.37 0.79
C GLY A 113 -18.49 1.11 1.59
N GLN A 114 -17.66 0.22 1.05
CA GLN A 114 -17.17 -0.96 1.77
C GLN A 114 -16.25 -0.58 2.92
N TYR A 115 -15.32 0.36 2.71
CA TYR A 115 -14.48 0.90 3.79
C TYR A 115 -15.33 1.61 4.86
N GLU A 116 -16.28 2.45 4.48
CA GLU A 116 -17.19 3.14 5.42
C GLU A 116 -18.00 2.16 6.27
N ARG A 117 -18.55 1.11 5.64
CA ARG A 117 -19.28 0.04 6.34
C ARG A 117 -18.36 -0.71 7.30
N TYR A 118 -17.21 -1.18 6.82
CA TYR A 118 -16.25 -1.92 7.62
C TYR A 118 -15.78 -1.13 8.84
N VAL A 119 -15.35 0.12 8.65
CA VAL A 119 -14.86 0.95 9.74
C VAL A 119 -15.96 1.20 10.77
N ARG A 120 -17.19 1.50 10.31
CA ARG A 120 -18.34 1.72 11.19
C ARG A 120 -18.64 0.52 12.07
N GLU A 121 -18.60 -0.68 11.50
CA GLU A 121 -18.95 -1.93 12.18
C GLU A 121 -17.81 -2.44 13.09
N ASN A 122 -16.56 -2.10 12.78
CA ASN A 122 -15.37 -2.67 13.43
C ASN A 122 -14.51 -1.64 14.20
N MET A 123 -15.03 -0.46 14.55
CA MET A 123 -14.27 0.60 15.25
C MET A 123 -13.54 0.11 16.52
N ILE A 124 -14.14 -0.79 17.30
CA ILE A 124 -13.54 -1.31 18.54
C ILE A 124 -12.29 -2.13 18.21
N GLU A 125 -12.38 -3.02 17.22
CA GLU A 125 -11.27 -3.86 16.78
C GLU A 125 -10.15 -3.01 16.18
N ILE A 126 -10.51 -2.04 15.33
CA ILE A 126 -9.56 -1.11 14.70
C ILE A 126 -8.76 -0.34 15.76
N ARG A 127 -9.44 0.25 16.76
CA ARG A 127 -8.78 0.98 17.85
C ARG A 127 -7.83 0.10 18.64
N SER A 128 -8.23 -1.15 18.90
CA SER A 128 -7.41 -2.13 19.60
C SER A 128 -6.15 -2.49 18.80
N ALA A 129 -6.32 -2.85 17.52
CA ALA A 129 -5.23 -3.23 16.63
C ALA A 129 -4.23 -2.08 16.40
N LEU A 130 -4.73 -0.86 16.20
CA LEU A 130 -3.90 0.33 15.98
C LEU A 130 -3.34 0.92 17.28
N LYS A 131 -3.74 0.40 18.45
CA LYS A 131 -3.38 0.90 19.79
C LYS A 131 -3.73 2.38 19.98
N GLN A 132 -4.86 2.81 19.44
CA GLN A 132 -5.36 4.18 19.46
C GLN A 132 -6.80 4.19 19.99
N PRO A 133 -7.01 4.22 21.33
CA PRO A 133 -8.34 4.06 21.92
C PRO A 133 -9.33 5.19 21.56
N ASP A 134 -8.82 6.38 21.26
CA ASP A 134 -9.62 7.57 20.96
C ASP A 134 -9.74 7.85 19.45
N LEU A 135 -9.30 6.93 18.58
CA LEU A 135 -9.34 7.09 17.13
C LEU A 135 -10.76 7.39 16.64
N THR A 136 -10.96 8.49 15.92
CA THR A 136 -12.27 8.83 15.36
C THR A 136 -12.60 7.97 14.14
N TYR A 137 -13.86 8.02 13.70
CA TYR A 137 -14.31 7.31 12.49
C TYR A 137 -13.55 7.80 11.24
N GLU A 138 -13.38 9.12 11.12
CA GLU A 138 -12.66 9.76 10.02
C GLU A 138 -11.17 9.39 10.06
N GLU A 139 -10.54 9.43 11.23
CA GLU A 139 -9.13 9.04 11.36
C GLU A 139 -8.91 7.55 11.09
N ALA A 140 -9.88 6.69 11.42
CA ALA A 140 -9.85 5.27 11.11
C ALA A 140 -9.98 5.00 9.62
N LEU A 141 -10.83 5.76 8.92
CA LEU A 141 -10.93 5.72 7.46
C LEU A 141 -9.61 6.13 6.80
N ASP A 142 -9.00 7.22 7.23
CA ASP A 142 -7.70 7.64 6.70
C ASP A 142 -6.60 6.62 7.02
N ALA A 143 -6.60 6.06 8.23
CA ALA A 143 -5.62 5.05 8.64
C ALA A 143 -5.72 3.79 7.76
N ILE A 144 -6.91 3.24 7.56
CA ILE A 144 -7.10 1.95 6.88
C ILE A 144 -7.15 2.10 5.35
N CYS A 145 -7.63 3.23 4.84
CA CYS A 145 -7.79 3.47 3.41
C CYS A 145 -6.65 4.32 2.85
N PHE A 146 -5.49 3.70 2.65
CA PHE A 146 -4.34 4.27 1.92
C PHE A 146 -3.80 5.63 2.44
N GLY A 147 -4.17 6.06 3.65
CA GLY A 147 -3.64 7.28 4.28
C GLY A 147 -4.45 8.55 4.01
N ASP A 148 -5.37 8.54 3.04
CA ASP A 148 -6.23 9.67 2.68
C ASP A 148 -7.52 9.16 2.03
N PHE A 149 -8.58 9.04 2.85
CA PHE A 149 -9.84 8.48 2.38
C PHE A 149 -10.58 9.43 1.42
N ALA A 150 -10.37 10.74 1.54
CA ALA A 150 -11.00 11.72 0.66
C ALA A 150 -10.43 11.60 -0.76
N LYS A 151 -9.10 11.53 -0.89
CA LYS A 151 -8.42 11.28 -2.16
C LYS A 151 -8.83 9.94 -2.76
N TYR A 152 -8.90 8.89 -1.94
CA TYR A 152 -9.35 7.57 -2.40
C TYR A 152 -10.76 7.62 -3.02
N LYS A 153 -11.71 8.29 -2.36
CA LYS A 153 -13.07 8.51 -2.89
C LYS A 153 -13.08 9.24 -4.22
N GLN A 154 -12.27 10.28 -4.36
CA GLN A 154 -12.16 11.03 -5.60
C GLN A 154 -11.62 10.14 -6.74
N GLU A 155 -10.51 9.44 -6.50
CA GLU A 155 -9.88 8.56 -7.51
C GLU A 155 -10.79 7.39 -7.90
N HIS A 156 -11.59 6.89 -6.96
CA HIS A 156 -12.62 5.89 -7.22
C HIS A 156 -13.71 6.43 -8.16
N GLU A 157 -14.27 7.61 -7.87
CA GLU A 157 -15.29 8.23 -8.70
C GLU A 157 -14.76 8.60 -10.10
N GLU A 158 -13.54 9.11 -10.20
CA GLU A 158 -12.90 9.41 -11.48
C GLU A 158 -12.73 8.15 -12.35
N ARG A 159 -12.37 7.01 -11.75
CA ARG A 159 -12.29 5.73 -12.48
C ARG A 159 -13.67 5.29 -12.95
N ARG A 160 -14.71 5.40 -12.12
CA ARG A 160 -16.09 5.10 -12.48
C ARG A 160 -16.56 5.97 -13.65
N LEU A 161 -16.33 7.28 -13.59
CA LEU A 161 -16.70 8.20 -14.67
C LEU A 161 -15.96 7.90 -15.97
N LYS A 162 -14.67 7.55 -15.91
CA LYS A 162 -13.91 7.15 -17.11
C LYS A 162 -14.49 5.91 -17.78
N ARG A 163 -14.93 4.91 -17.01
CA ARG A 163 -15.60 3.68 -17.54
C ARG A 163 -16.93 3.98 -18.20
N LEU A 164 -17.66 5.00 -17.73
CA LEU A 164 -18.94 5.42 -18.32
C LEU A 164 -18.77 6.18 -19.64
N LEU A 165 -17.62 6.81 -19.86
CA LEU A 165 -17.32 7.63 -21.03
C LEU A 165 -16.54 6.87 -22.13
N SER A 166 -16.06 5.65 -21.82
CA SER A 166 -15.35 4.75 -22.76
C SER A 166 -16.30 3.77 -23.44
#